data_AF-A0A7X4HJB5-F1
#
_entry.id   AF-A0A7X4HJB5-F1
#
_cell.length_a   1.000
_cell.length_b   1.000
_cell.length_c   1.000
_cell.angle_alpha   90.00
_cell.angle_beta   90.00
_cell.angle_gamma   90.00
#
_symmetry.space_group_name_H-M   'P 1'
#
loop_
_entity.id
_entity.type
_entity.pdbx_description
1 polymer ?
#
loop_
_entity_poly.entity_id
_entity_poly.type
_entity_poly.pdbx_seq_one_letter_code
_entity_poly.pdbx_strand_id
1 'polypeptide(L)'
;MWRLRPGQRLRSRSWNGEDFVLYNNLSGDTHLLDAASIEILSVLQRGPATTAGLAAALQIADGVPAEPDQLAELEELLGQLRAMALVDTPAASAC
;
A
#
# COMPACT_ATOMS: atom_id res chain seq x y z
N MET A 1 -9.03 1.14 -8.36
CA MET A 1 -8.63 0.02 -7.49
C MET A 1 -7.12 -0.03 -7.45
N TRP A 2 -6.54 -0.27 -6.29
CA TRP A 2 -5.12 -0.38 -6.03
C TRP A 2 -4.69 -1.85 -5.98
N ARG A 3 -3.47 -2.15 -6.41
CA ARG A 3 -2.87 -3.50 -6.34
C ARG A 3 -1.36 -3.39 -6.14
N LEU A 4 -0.74 -4.44 -5.61
CA LEU A 4 0.71 -4.58 -5.74
C LEU A 4 1.10 -4.61 -7.21
N ARG A 5 2.28 -4.06 -7.53
CA ARG A 5 2.85 -4.20 -8.87
C ARG A 5 3.01 -5.69 -9.21
N PRO A 6 2.63 -6.12 -10.43
CA PRO A 6 2.79 -7.52 -10.81
C PRO A 6 4.25 -7.98 -10.65
N GLY A 7 4.46 -9.10 -9.94
CA GLY A 7 5.78 -9.63 -9.64
C GLY A 7 6.46 -9.04 -8.39
N GLN A 8 5.85 -8.04 -7.72
CA GLN A 8 6.34 -7.50 -6.46
C GLN A 8 6.35 -8.58 -5.37
N ARG A 9 7.46 -8.70 -4.66
CA ARG A 9 7.63 -9.55 -3.47
C ARG A 9 7.94 -8.65 -2.28
N LEU A 10 7.11 -8.72 -1.25
CA LEU A 10 7.26 -7.90 -0.03
C LEU A 10 8.32 -8.49 0.90
N ARG A 11 9.60 -8.36 0.54
CA ARG A 11 10.71 -8.74 1.42
C ARG A 11 11.12 -7.52 2.24
N SER A 12 10.69 -7.48 3.49
CA SER A 12 11.04 -6.44 4.44
C SER A 12 11.72 -7.01 5.69
N ARG A 13 12.47 -6.14 6.37
CA ARG A 13 13.02 -6.39 7.70
C ARG A 13 12.85 -5.15 8.57
N SER A 14 12.46 -5.35 9.82
CA SER A 14 12.47 -4.32 10.85
C SER A 14 13.31 -4.75 12.05
N TRP A 15 13.71 -3.76 12.85
CA TRP A 15 14.45 -3.97 14.09
C TRP A 15 13.76 -3.36 15.32
N ASN A 16 12.95 -2.31 15.12
CA ASN A 16 12.14 -1.63 16.16
C ASN A 16 10.63 -1.87 15.99
N GLY A 17 10.19 -2.36 14.83
CA GLY A 17 8.76 -2.52 14.51
C GLY A 17 8.08 -1.26 13.99
N GLU A 18 8.80 -0.14 13.92
CA GLU A 18 8.31 1.15 13.42
C GLU A 18 8.82 1.42 12.00
N ASP A 19 10.11 1.14 11.77
CA ASP A 19 10.77 1.31 10.49
C ASP A 19 11.07 -0.05 9.83
N PHE A 20 10.78 -0.12 8.55
CA PHE A 20 10.96 -1.31 7.73
C PHE A 20 11.82 -0.99 6.53
N VAL A 21 12.90 -1.75 6.38
CA VAL A 21 13.72 -1.74 5.19
C VAL A 21 13.12 -2.76 4.21
N LEU A 22 12.55 -2.29 3.11
CA LEU A 22 11.93 -3.11 2.07
C LEU A 22 12.80 -3.13 0.81
N TYR A 23 13.14 -4.34 0.34
CA TYR A 23 13.81 -4.51 -0.94
C TYR A 23 12.79 -4.60 -2.07
N ASN A 24 12.87 -3.68 -3.03
CA ASN A 24 12.07 -3.71 -4.24
C ASN A 24 12.73 -4.65 -5.26
N ASN A 25 12.18 -5.85 -5.42
CA ASN A 25 12.72 -6.85 -6.34
C ASN A 25 12.49 -6.54 -7.83
N LEU A 26 11.69 -5.51 -8.16
CA LEU A 26 11.44 -5.09 -9.54
C LEU A 26 12.43 -4.02 -10.01
N SER A 27 12.86 -3.12 -9.13
CA SER A 27 13.86 -2.08 -9.45
C SER A 27 15.27 -2.39 -8.96
N GLY A 28 15.40 -3.20 -7.90
CA GLY A 28 16.64 -3.41 -7.17
C GLY A 28 16.88 -2.39 -6.05
N ASP A 29 15.97 -1.43 -5.85
CA ASP A 29 16.09 -0.42 -4.81
C ASP A 29 15.76 -0.97 -3.42
N THR A 30 16.17 -0.22 -2.41
CA THR A 30 15.77 -0.44 -1.02
C THR A 30 15.09 0.81 -0.50
N HIS A 31 13.89 0.66 0.05
CA HIS A 31 13.09 1.74 0.61
C HIS A 31 12.99 1.61 2.12
N LEU A 32 13.02 2.74 2.81
CA LEU A 32 12.62 2.82 4.22
C LEU A 32 11.14 3.17 4.26
N LEU A 33 10.34 2.32 4.91
CA LEU A 33 8.89 2.45 5.02
C LEU A 33 8.48 2.41 6.49
N ASP A 34 7.42 3.12 6.82
CA ASP A 34 6.77 3.03 8.13
C ASP A 34 5.86 1.79 8.24
N ALA A 35 5.37 1.54 9.44
CA ALA A 35 4.44 0.44 9.71
C ALA A 35 3.14 0.55 8.87
N ALA A 36 2.58 1.75 8.72
CA ALA A 36 1.34 1.97 7.96
C ALA A 36 1.49 1.56 6.49
N SER A 37 2.60 1.93 5.85
CA SER A 37 2.94 1.52 4.49
C SER A 37 3.03 0.00 4.35
N ILE A 38 3.66 -0.67 5.32
CA ILE A 38 3.81 -2.14 5.31
C ILE A 38 2.45 -2.84 5.48
N GLU A 39 1.56 -2.32 6.31
CA GLU A 39 0.21 -2.85 6.47
C GLU A 39 -0.61 -2.72 5.18
N ILE A 40 -0.57 -1.55 4.53
CA ILE A 40 -1.22 -1.34 3.21
C ILE A 40 -0.74 -2.38 2.19
N LEU A 41 0.58 -2.55 2.07
CA LEU A 41 1.16 -3.52 1.14
C LEU A 41 0.73 -4.96 1.50
N SER A 42 0.66 -5.30 2.79
CA SER A 42 0.23 -6.61 3.28
C SER A 42 -1.24 -6.91 2.97
N VAL A 43 -2.12 -5.89 3.02
CA VAL A 43 -3.52 -6.02 2.58
C VAL A 43 -3.57 -6.25 1.07
N LEU A 44 -2.86 -5.42 0.29
CA LEU A 44 -2.81 -5.53 -1.18
C LEU A 44 -2.17 -6.83 -1.69
N GLN A 45 -1.35 -7.49 -0.86
CA GLN A 45 -0.81 -8.82 -1.17
C GLN A 45 -1.89 -9.89 -1.27
N ARG A 46 -3.02 -9.71 -0.57
CA ARG A 46 -4.17 -10.63 -0.60
C ARG A 46 -5.04 -10.43 -1.84
N GLY A 47 -4.96 -9.26 -2.45
CA GLY A 47 -5.66 -8.94 -3.70
C GLY A 47 -5.85 -7.43 -3.91
N PRO A 48 -6.31 -7.02 -5.11
CA PRO A 48 -6.63 -5.62 -5.38
C PRO A 48 -7.76 -5.10 -4.49
N ALA A 49 -7.69 -3.84 -4.08
CA ALA A 49 -8.69 -3.19 -3.24
C ALA A 49 -8.95 -1.73 -3.65
N THR A 50 -10.14 -1.21 -3.40
CA THR A 50 -10.41 0.24 -3.47
C THR A 50 -9.84 0.95 -2.24
N THR A 51 -9.63 2.27 -2.29
CA THR A 51 -9.19 3.09 -1.13
C THR A 51 -10.11 2.91 0.08
N ALA A 52 -11.44 2.97 -0.11
CA ALA A 52 -12.40 2.69 0.96
C ALA A 52 -12.29 1.25 1.51
N GLY A 53 -12.07 0.28 0.63
CA GLY A 53 -11.83 -1.12 1.02
C GLY A 53 -10.54 -1.33 1.80
N LEU A 54 -9.47 -0.59 1.47
CA LEU A 54 -8.23 -0.56 2.24
C LEU A 54 -8.46 0.08 3.61
N ALA A 55 -9.14 1.23 3.67
CA ALA A 55 -9.46 1.91 4.92
C ALA A 55 -10.27 1.01 5.88
N ALA A 56 -11.25 0.26 5.34
CA ALA A 56 -12.00 -0.72 6.10
C ALA A 56 -11.12 -1.90 6.59
N ALA A 57 -10.25 -2.44 5.73
CA ALA A 57 -9.37 -3.56 6.08
C ALA A 57 -8.31 -3.19 7.13
N LEU A 58 -7.86 -1.93 7.11
CA LEU A 58 -6.91 -1.35 8.05
C LEU A 58 -7.57 -0.80 9.32
N GLN A 59 -8.91 -0.88 9.42
CA GLN A 59 -9.68 -0.39 10.56
C GLN A 59 -9.40 1.08 10.89
N ILE A 60 -9.22 1.92 9.86
CA ILE A 60 -8.92 3.36 10.02
C ILE A 60 -10.07 4.10 10.73
N ALA A 61 -11.29 3.56 10.68
CA ALA A 61 -12.45 4.07 11.39
C ALA A 61 -13.22 2.92 12.05
N ASP A 62 -13.11 2.79 13.38
CA ASP A 62 -13.57 1.69 14.25
C ASP A 62 -15.01 1.17 13.96
N GLY A 63 -15.16 0.36 12.91
CA GLY A 63 -16.45 -0.18 12.51
C GLY A 63 -17.41 0.81 11.83
N VAL A 64 -16.94 2.02 11.48
CA VAL A 64 -17.69 3.01 10.71
C VAL A 64 -16.98 3.31 9.38
N PRO A 65 -17.68 3.85 8.36
CA PRO A 65 -17.01 4.28 7.14
C PRO A 65 -15.94 5.34 7.44
N ALA A 66 -14.78 5.23 6.79
CA ALA A 66 -13.73 6.23 6.92
C ALA A 66 -14.21 7.58 6.36
N GLU A 67 -13.85 8.65 7.07
CA GLU A 67 -14.21 10.01 6.69
C GLU A 67 -13.46 10.45 5.42
N PRO A 68 -13.98 11.44 4.66
CA PRO A 68 -13.36 11.89 3.41
C PRO A 68 -11.89 12.29 3.56
N ASP A 69 -11.52 12.95 4.66
CA ASP A 69 -10.16 13.40 4.91
C ASP A 69 -9.21 12.20 5.15
N GLN A 70 -9.65 11.18 5.89
CA GLN A 70 -8.90 9.94 6.09
C GLN A 70 -8.68 9.17 4.79
N LEU A 71 -9.69 9.15 3.91
CA LEU A 71 -9.57 8.56 2.59
C LEU A 71 -8.60 9.34 1.70
N ALA A 72 -8.56 10.68 1.81
CA ALA A 72 -7.64 11.52 1.07
C ALA A 72 -6.18 11.31 1.53
N GLU A 73 -5.94 11.24 2.83
CA GLU A 73 -4.62 10.92 3.40
C GLU A 73 -4.13 9.53 2.96
N LEU A 74 -5.01 8.52 2.98
CA LEU A 74 -4.68 7.18 2.50
C LEU A 74 -4.37 7.18 1.00
N GLU A 75 -5.11 7.96 0.19
CA GLU A 75 -4.86 8.10 -1.24
C GLU A 75 -3.52 8.78 -1.52
N GLU A 76 -3.13 9.78 -0.72
CA GLU A 76 -1.81 10.41 -0.79
C GLU A 76 -0.69 9.40 -0.52
N LEU A 77 -0.82 8.62 0.55
CA LEU A 77 0.15 7.57 0.89
C LEU A 77 0.25 6.50 -0.21
N LEU A 78 -0.88 6.08 -0.79
CA LEU A 78 -0.90 5.19 -1.95
C LEU A 78 -0.21 5.81 -3.18
N GLY A 79 -0.34 7.13 -3.37
CA GLY A 79 0.40 7.90 -4.36
C GLY A 79 1.91 7.83 -4.14
N GLN A 80 2.37 7.98 -2.90
CA GLN A 80 3.79 7.84 -2.55
C GLN A 80 4.31 6.42 -2.80
N LEU A 81 3.56 5.40 -2.39
CA LEU A 81 3.89 3.98 -2.66
C LEU A 81 3.95 3.67 -4.18
N ARG A 82 3.07 4.32 -4.96
CA ARG A 82 3.08 4.21 -6.43
C ARG A 82 4.31 4.87 -7.04
N ALA A 83 4.73 6.03 -6.54
CA ALA A 83 5.94 6.71 -6.99
C ALA A 83 7.22 5.86 -6.75
N MET A 84 7.22 5.01 -5.72
CA MET A 84 8.27 4.01 -5.45
C MET A 84 8.12 2.71 -6.25
N ALA A 85 7.17 2.65 -7.19
CA ALA A 85 6.87 1.47 -8.01
C ALA A 85 6.57 0.19 -7.19
N LEU A 86 5.91 0.32 -6.03
CA LEU A 86 5.48 -0.81 -5.20
C LEU A 86 4.02 -1.22 -5.47
N VAL A 87 3.16 -0.24 -5.74
CA VAL A 87 1.74 -0.42 -6.09
C VAL A 87 1.42 0.22 -7.43
N ASP A 88 0.28 -0.14 -8.01
CA ASP A 88 -0.26 0.52 -9.19
C ASP A 88 -1.79 0.55 -9.13
N THR A 89 -2.37 1.36 -9.99
CA THR A 89 -3.75 1.14 -10.41
C THR A 89 -3.70 0.23 -11.65
N PRO A 90 -4.54 -0.82 -11.75
CA PRO A 90 -4.68 -1.48 -13.02
C PRO A 90 -5.13 -0.40 -14.01
N ALA A 91 -4.35 -0.19 -15.07
CA ALA A 91 -4.82 0.63 -16.18
C ALA A 91 -6.22 0.13 -16.54
N ALA A 92 -7.16 1.04 -16.74
CA ALA A 92 -8.40 0.68 -17.41
C ALA A 92 -7.95 0.03 -18.72
N SER A 93 -8.18 -1.28 -18.87
CA SER A 93 -7.88 -1.97 -20.11
C SER A 93 -8.54 -1.17 -21.21
N ALA A 94 -7.73 -0.52 -22.06
CA ALA A 94 -8.24 0.15 -23.24
C ALA A 94 -8.88 -0.96 -24.08
N CYS A 95 -10.22 -0.95 -24.14
CA CYS A 95 -10.99 -1.74 -25.09
C CYS A 95 -10.71 -1.25 -26.51
#